data_AF-A0A2W5XES7-F1
#
_entry.id   AF-A0A2W5XES7-F1
#
_cell.length_a   1.000
_cell.length_b   1.000
_cell.length_c   1.000
_cell.angle_alpha   90.00
_cell.angle_beta   90.00
_cell.angle_gamma   90.00
#
_symmetry.space_group_name_H-M   'P 1'
#
loop_
_entity.id
_entity.type
_entity.pdbx_description
1 polymer ?
#
loop_
_entity_poly.entity_id
_entity_poly.type
_entity_poly.pdbx_seq_one_letter_code
_entity_poly.pdbx_strand_id
1 'polypeptide(L)' 'MSRRLYMLLPALIAAVAIVYWRISYEWAGATMLLIFSLAMAVYGWVLLPTADNIGPTAPVDPDFEDPGR' A
#
# COMPACT_ATOMS: atom_id res chain seq x y z
N MET A 1 3.63 -0.18 -11.33
CA MET A 1 4.23 -1.37 -10.69
C MET A 1 3.16 -2.44 -10.60
N SER A 2 3.40 -3.68 -11.04
CA SER A 2 2.35 -4.72 -11.04
C SER A 2 1.88 -5.00 -9.60
N ARG A 3 0.56 -5.10 -9.37
CA ARG A 3 -0.04 -5.48 -8.06
C ARG A 3 0.61 -6.74 -7.49
N ARG A 4 0.98 -7.70 -8.35
CA ARG A 4 1.69 -8.93 -7.94
C ARG A 4 3.06 -8.65 -7.37
N LEU A 5 3.81 -7.73 -7.99
CA LEU A 5 5.14 -7.32 -7.53
C LEU A 5 5.04 -6.56 -6.19
N TYR A 6 4.02 -5.72 -6.02
CA TYR A 6 3.78 -5.03 -4.76
C TYR A 6 3.48 -6.01 -3.62
N MET A 7 2.64 -7.01 -3.86
CA MET A 7 2.25 -8.00 -2.85
C MET A 7 3.40 -8.88 -2.34
N LEU A 8 4.55 -8.90 -3.02
CA LEU A 8 5.75 -9.57 -2.51
C LEU A 8 6.28 -8.92 -1.23
N LEU A 9 6.17 -7.59 -1.10
CA LEU A 9 6.70 -6.85 0.05
C LEU A 9 6.01 -7.25 1.36
N PRO A 10 4.67 -7.19 1.51
CA PRO A 10 4.01 -7.65 2.73
C PRO A 10 4.26 -9.15 2.98
N ALA A 11 4.28 -9.99 1.94
CA ALA A 11 4.57 -11.41 2.09
C ALA A 11 5.98 -11.67 2.68
N LEU A 12 6.99 -10.93 2.23
CA LEU A 12 8.34 -11.01 2.77
C LEU A 12 8.42 -10.48 4.20
N ILE A 13 7.71 -9.40 4.54
CA ILE A 13 7.65 -8.87 5.91
C ILE A 13 7.00 -9.89 6.85
N ALA A 14 5.92 -10.55 6.44
CA ALA A 14 5.31 -11.63 7.23
C ALA A 14 6.30 -12.80 7.47
N ALA A 15 7.08 -13.18 6.44
CA ALA A 15 8.12 -14.19 6.60
C ALA A 15 9.20 -13.75 7.60
N VAL A 16 9.65 -12.48 7.53
CA VAL A 16 10.59 -11.90 8.49
C VAL A 16 10.01 -11.90 9.90
N ALA A 17 8.72 -11.62 10.08
CA ALA A 17 8.08 -11.67 11.39
C ALA A 17 8.12 -13.07 12.02
N ILE A 18 7.88 -14.11 11.21
CA ILE A 18 7.97 -15.52 11.65
C ILE A 18 9.40 -15.88 12.03
N VAL A 19 10.37 -15.53 11.20
CA VAL A 19 11.80 -15.79 11.46
C VAL A 19 12.26 -15.03 12.71
N TYR A 20 11.90 -13.75 12.83
CA TYR A 20 12.18 -12.92 13.99
C TYR A 20 11.66 -13.57 15.26
N TRP A 21 10.38 -13.92 15.31
CA TRP A 21 9.78 -14.59 16.46
C TRP A 21 10.49 -15.89 16.82
N ARG A 22 10.88 -16.68 15.82
CA ARG A 22 11.58 -17.96 16.05
C ARG A 22 12.96 -17.78 16.69
N ILE A 23 13.63 -16.68 16.39
CA ILE A 23 14.99 -16.37 16.89
C ILE A 23 14.92 -15.64 18.24
N SER A 24 14.04 -14.64 18.37
CA SER A 24 13.98 -13.77 19.55
C SER A 24 13.03 -14.25 20.64
N TYR A 25 12.05 -15.10 20.29
CA TYR A 25 10.90 -15.47 21.14
C TYR A 25 10.13 -14.27 21.71
N GLU A 26 10.26 -13.11 21.07
CA GLU A 26 9.71 -11.85 21.52
C GLU A 26 8.39 -11.57 20.77
N TRP A 27 7.29 -11.55 21.50
CA TRP A 27 5.95 -11.47 20.91
C TRP A 27 5.58 -10.07 20.43
N ALA A 28 6.02 -9.00 21.09
CA ALA A 28 5.56 -7.66 20.75
C ALA A 28 6.12 -7.20 19.41
N GLY A 29 7.43 -7.34 19.18
CA GLY A 29 8.07 -7.04 17.89
C GLY A 29 7.53 -7.91 16.76
N ALA A 30 7.35 -9.22 16.98
CA ALA A 30 6.77 -10.12 15.99
C ALA A 30 5.34 -9.71 15.59
N THR A 31 4.51 -9.34 16.57
CA THR A 31 3.14 -8.90 16.35
C THR A 31 3.10 -7.58 15.58
N MET A 32 3.97 -6.62 15.91
CA MET A 32 4.06 -5.36 15.18
C MET A 32 4.44 -5.56 13.71
N LEU A 33 5.39 -6.46 13.43
CA LEU A 33 5.76 -6.81 12.05
C LEU A 33 4.60 -7.47 11.29
N LEU A 34 3.84 -8.35 11.92
CA LEU A 34 2.66 -8.96 11.32
C LEU A 34 1.56 -7.95 11.02
N ILE A 35 1.25 -7.05 11.97
CA ILE A 35 0.26 -5.97 11.78
C ILE A 35 0.70 -5.07 10.62
N PHE A 36 1.98 -4.69 10.58
CA PHE A 36 2.52 -3.85 9.51
C PHE A 36 2.40 -4.53 8.14
N SER A 37 2.79 -5.81 8.05
CA SER A 37 2.60 -6.62 6.84
C SER A 37 1.13 -6.64 6.40
N LEU A 38 0.21 -6.86 7.34
CA LEU A 38 -1.23 -6.93 7.05
C LEU A 38 -1.75 -5.58 6.53
N ALA A 39 -1.36 -4.48 7.17
CA ALA A 39 -1.73 -3.12 6.74
C ALA A 39 -1.24 -2.83 5.32
N MET A 40 0.00 -3.21 5.00
CA MET A 40 0.54 -3.06 3.64
C MET A 40 -0.20 -3.91 2.61
N ALA A 41 -0.59 -5.14 2.96
CA ALA A 41 -1.37 -6.02 2.10
C ALA A 41 -2.77 -5.42 1.82
N VAL A 42 -3.43 -4.90 2.86
CA VAL A 42 -4.74 -4.22 2.73
C VAL A 42 -4.61 -2.98 1.84
N TYR A 43 -3.60 -2.14 2.07
CA TYR A 43 -3.32 -1.00 1.20
C TYR A 43 -3.14 -1.43 -0.26
N GLY A 44 -2.33 -2.46 -0.52
CA GLY A 44 -2.07 -2.96 -1.86
C GLY A 44 -3.28 -3.62 -2.53
N TRP A 45 -4.21 -4.15 -1.74
CA TRP A 45 -5.43 -4.74 -2.23
C TRP A 45 -6.46 -3.69 -2.60
N VAL A 46 -6.67 -2.72 -1.71
CA VAL A 46 -7.79 -1.78 -1.78
C VAL A 46 -7.42 -0.51 -2.54
N LEU A 47 -6.27 0.09 -2.24
CA LEU A 47 -5.91 1.43 -2.72
C LEU A 47 -5.11 1.39 -4.02
N LEU A 48 -4.30 0.36 -4.23
CA LEU A 48 -3.50 0.24 -5.45
C LEU A 48 -4.33 0.22 -6.75
N PRO A 49 -5.51 -0.44 -6.82
CA PRO A 49 -6.41 -0.30 -7.97
C PRO A 49 -6.95 1.12 -8.20
N THR A 50 -7.02 1.95 -7.16
CA THR A 50 -7.46 3.36 -7.29
C THR A 50 -6.38 4.24 -7.89
N ALA A 51 -5.11 3.91 -7.69
CA ALA A 51 -3.98 4.62 -8.28
C ALA A 51 -3.91 4.42 -9.81
N ASP A 52 -4.42 3.29 -10.32
CA ASP A 52 -4.53 3.02 -11.76
C ASP A 52 -5.83 3.60 -12.37
N ASN A 53 -6.75 4.09 -11.54
CA ASN A 53 -8.07 4.62 -11.93
C ASN A 53 -8.14 6.15 -11.84
N ILE A 54 -7.02 6.82 -12.10
CA ILE A 54 -7.03 8.25 -12.37
C ILE A 54 -7.62 8.37 -13.77
N GLY A 55 -8.93 8.62 -13.86
CA GLY A 55 -9.59 8.96 -15.11
C GLY A 55 -8.85 10.13 -15.79
N PRO A 56 -9.09 10.38 -17.09
CA PRO A 56 -8.53 11.56 -17.75
C PRO A 56 -8.75 12.74 -16.80
N THR A 57 -7.66 13.39 -16.36
CA THR A 57 -7.77 14.65 -15.63
C THR A 57 -8.77 15.46 -16.42
N ALA A 58 -9.91 15.79 -15.80
CA ALA A 58 -11.04 16.36 -16.51
C ALA A 58 -10.51 17.42 -17.47
N PRO A 59 -10.89 17.40 -18.76
CA PRO A 59 -10.40 18.37 -19.72
C PRO A 59 -10.50 19.74 -19.06
N VAL A 60 -9.38 20.47 -18.98
CA VAL A 60 -9.42 21.85 -18.53
C VAL A 60 -10.40 22.53 -19.47
N ASP A 61 -11.54 22.96 -18.92
CA ASP A 61 -12.60 23.57 -19.70
C ASP A 61 -12.00 24.79 -20.42
N PRO A 62 -11.91 24.79 -21.76
CA PRO A 62 -11.31 25.89 -22.51
C PRO A 62 -12.06 27.21 -22.28
N ASP A 63 -13.32 27.12 -21.87
CA ASP A 63 -14.21 28.25 -21.61
C ASP A 63 -14.23 28.63 -20.12
N PHE A 64 -13.37 28.04 -19.29
CA PHE A 64 -13.18 28.46 -17.90
C PHE A 64 -12.51 29.84 -17.87
N GLU A 65 -13.32 30.89 -17.93
CA GLU A 65 -12.94 32.22 -17.49
C GLU A 65 -12.68 32.14 -15.98
N ASP A 66 -11.41 32.23 -15.57
CA ASP A 66 -11.04 32.41 -14.18
C ASP A 66 -11.81 33.63 -13.64
N PRO A 67 -12.75 33.46 -12.69
CA PRO A 67 -13.54 34.56 -12.16
C PRO A 67 -12.68 35.39 -11.21
N GLY A 68 -11.71 36.11 -11.78
CA GLY A 68 -11.06 37.28 -11.22
C GLY A 68 -10.35 37.09 -9.88
N ARG A 69 -9.14 36.49 -9.93
CA ARG A 69 -8.09 36.83 -8.95
C ARG A 69 -6.83 37.34 -9.60
#